data_AF-A0AB73FSQ4-F1
#
_entry.id   AF-A0AB73FSQ4-F1
#
_cell.length_a   1.000
_cell.length_b   1.000
_cell.length_c   1.000
_cell.angle_alpha   90.00
_cell.angle_beta   90.00
_cell.angle_gamma   90.00
#
_symmetry.space_group_name_H-M   'P 1'
#
loop_
_entity.id
_entity.type
_entity.pdbx_description
1 polymer ?
#
loop_
_entity_poly.entity_id
_entity_poly.type
_entity_poly.pdbx_seq_one_letter_code
_entity_poly.pdbx_strand_id
1 'polypeptide(L)'
;MYTIHTPNESIHVDTLAHVFHVFFHDASLSAYETPEISLTRGSTTLPILRYNGILTVRQPGTAHAIFTSLFAELRDRWFTKDGKQLQPWQVTRKRWEIFQFVFELATKPAWLLSAEQLEAEADTARVAGRRFHLPDICDEVAVSLFGYTSQGPRLSLSGGVNGRHELHVAYALFQDRPIPDSVLADYRSDAKHFRYDLQWFPVLLEVPVLRNSLPYSVMQSAVAIFRHEKRHIDHELGARVVEALRSAPVDSTYVDVDDRLFAAGLVAKPDLPGQYQRPVDVGTATSPVAERLRELIGDAVLKKSLDWLDAERQQGRISQRRYSFQVEMAKLDRGRTTFERPNQFAAVVEARDVGELLEILDHPSGWNEQSKQVLREQFGLSLRGMNSTRRRRAIFSFCGYDEAAQAEWEAKQDAARAQRLAGKAANDAKEQAGRARYRTHDNVVITGVEHVDRAIADGYSEIRSFRHGAATRYALAKPGSTEGRTLHVKNGTLEYARSRLARLAA
;
A
#
# COMPACT_ATOMS: atom_id res chain seq x y z
N MET A 1 -21.26 44.01 17.31
CA MET A 1 -21.01 43.32 18.59
C MET A 1 -22.35 42.85 19.12
N TYR A 2 -22.38 41.58 19.49
CA TYR A 2 -23.52 40.85 20.01
C TYR A 2 -23.24 40.43 21.44
N THR A 3 -24.27 40.36 22.26
CA THR A 3 -24.17 39.84 23.62
C THR A 3 -25.24 38.77 23.82
N ILE A 4 -24.80 37.57 24.20
CA ILE A 4 -25.66 36.48 24.65
C ILE A 4 -25.70 36.57 26.17
N HIS A 5 -26.86 36.88 26.73
CA HIS A 5 -27.08 36.91 28.17
C HIS A 5 -27.68 35.57 28.61
N THR A 6 -27.07 34.95 29.61
CA THR A 6 -27.63 33.84 30.38
C THR A 6 -27.87 34.30 31.82
N PRO A 7 -28.55 33.50 32.66
CA PRO A 7 -28.72 33.84 34.09
C PRO A 7 -27.40 34.07 34.85
N ASN A 8 -26.32 33.42 34.43
CA ASN A 8 -25.06 33.40 35.16
C ASN A 8 -23.97 34.29 34.54
N GLU A 9 -24.03 34.57 33.23
CA GLU A 9 -22.96 35.27 32.53
C GLU A 9 -23.43 36.00 31.28
N SER A 10 -22.53 36.78 30.68
CA SER A 10 -22.74 37.45 29.40
C SER A 10 -21.58 37.14 28.47
N ILE A 11 -21.88 36.52 27.33
CA ILE A 11 -20.91 36.13 26.31
C ILE A 11 -20.92 37.20 25.22
N HIS A 12 -19.78 37.84 25.02
CA HIS A 12 -19.61 38.89 24.02
C HIS A 12 -18.97 38.35 22.75
N VAL A 13 -19.58 38.62 21.60
CA VAL A 13 -19.08 38.17 20.29
C VAL A 13 -19.20 39.24 19.22
N ASP A 14 -18.31 39.21 18.22
CA ASP A 14 -18.23 40.29 17.24
C ASP A 14 -19.28 40.22 16.12
N THR A 15 -19.64 39.01 15.70
CA THR A 15 -20.43 38.73 14.48
C THR A 15 -21.55 37.73 14.75
N LEU A 16 -22.60 37.76 13.90
CA LEU A 16 -23.69 36.79 13.97
C LEU A 16 -23.22 35.36 13.68
N ALA A 17 -22.22 35.17 12.80
CA ALA A 17 -21.59 33.85 12.59
C ALA A 17 -20.95 33.31 13.89
N HIS A 18 -20.35 34.18 14.70
CA HIS A 18 -19.82 33.80 16.02
C HIS A 18 -20.95 33.44 16.99
N VAL A 19 -22.09 34.12 16.95
CA VAL A 19 -23.28 33.74 17.75
C VAL A 19 -23.72 32.31 17.41
N PHE A 20 -23.87 31.99 16.12
CA PHE A 20 -24.21 30.62 15.73
C PHE A 20 -23.15 29.61 16.17
N HIS A 21 -21.86 29.95 16.03
CA HIS A 21 -20.79 29.06 16.47
C HIS A 21 -20.86 28.79 17.98
N VAL A 22 -21.13 29.80 18.81
CA VAL A 22 -21.36 29.62 20.25
C VAL A 22 -22.58 28.74 20.49
N PHE A 23 -23.72 29.01 19.84
CA PHE A 23 -24.92 28.19 20.00
C PHE A 23 -24.69 26.71 19.69
N PHE A 24 -23.89 26.40 18.68
CA PHE A 24 -23.64 25.03 18.24
C PHE A 24 -22.56 24.30 19.05
N HIS A 25 -21.61 25.00 19.67
CA HIS A 25 -20.42 24.37 20.26
C HIS A 25 -20.27 24.61 21.77
N ASP A 26 -20.99 25.57 22.32
CA ASP A 26 -21.02 25.80 23.76
C ASP A 26 -22.11 24.94 24.42
N ALA A 27 -21.69 23.78 24.94
CA ALA A 27 -22.58 22.85 25.61
C ALA A 27 -23.20 23.41 26.91
N SER A 28 -22.66 24.49 27.48
CA SER A 28 -23.25 25.09 28.69
C SER A 28 -24.63 25.69 28.41
N LEU A 29 -24.89 26.13 27.17
CA LEU A 29 -26.15 26.76 26.78
C LEU A 29 -27.33 25.78 26.77
N SER A 30 -27.08 24.46 26.72
CA SER A 30 -28.17 23.48 26.81
C SER A 30 -28.80 23.40 28.20
N ALA A 31 -28.13 23.92 29.24
CA ALA A 31 -28.61 23.88 30.62
C ALA A 31 -29.71 24.90 30.94
N TYR A 32 -29.89 25.92 30.09
CA TYR A 32 -30.88 26.98 30.28
C TYR A 32 -32.08 26.78 29.37
N GLU A 33 -33.25 27.24 29.80
CA GLU A 33 -34.45 27.32 28.96
C GLU A 33 -34.35 28.50 28.00
N THR A 34 -34.98 28.38 26.82
CA THR A 34 -34.88 29.43 25.77
C THR A 34 -35.30 30.84 26.25
N PRO A 35 -36.35 31.02 27.08
CA PRO A 35 -36.72 32.34 27.62
C PRO A 35 -35.71 32.94 28.60
N GLU A 36 -34.81 32.13 29.17
CA GLU A 36 -33.76 32.59 30.10
C GLU A 36 -32.54 33.15 29.36
N ILE A 37 -32.49 32.98 28.04
CA ILE A 37 -31.40 33.42 27.19
C ILE A 37 -31.90 34.58 26.33
N SER A 38 -31.14 35.67 26.29
CA SER A 38 -31.43 36.79 25.37
C SER A 38 -30.21 37.13 24.54
N LEU A 39 -30.45 37.56 23.29
CA LEU A 39 -29.42 37.97 22.35
C LEU A 39 -29.67 39.42 21.98
N THR A 40 -28.67 40.26 22.17
CA THR A 40 -28.72 41.66 21.76
C THR A 40 -27.65 41.96 20.71
N ARG A 41 -27.96 42.84 19.76
CA ARG A 41 -27.02 43.46 18.83
C ARG A 41 -27.02 44.96 19.12
N GLY A 42 -26.01 45.45 19.83
CA GLY A 42 -26.08 46.79 20.42
C GLY A 42 -27.26 46.88 21.40
N SER A 43 -28.19 47.80 21.17
CA SER A 43 -29.41 47.94 21.98
C SER A 43 -30.63 47.18 21.44
N THR A 44 -30.48 46.45 20.33
CA THR A 44 -31.60 45.75 19.68
C THR A 44 -31.64 44.28 20.09
N THR A 45 -32.76 43.85 20.68
CA THR A 45 -33.00 42.43 20.98
C THR A 45 -33.30 41.65 19.71
N LEU A 46 -32.66 40.49 19.56
CA LEU A 46 -32.88 39.55 18.48
C LEU A 46 -33.64 38.32 18.98
N PRO A 47 -34.67 37.85 18.24
CA PRO A 47 -35.42 36.67 18.64
C PRO A 47 -34.55 35.42 18.52
N ILE A 48 -34.47 34.66 19.60
CA ILE A 48 -33.84 33.34 19.64
C ILE A 48 -34.95 32.29 19.60
N LEU A 49 -34.70 31.20 18.89
CA LEU A 49 -35.54 30.00 18.93
C LEU A 49 -34.68 28.76 19.13
N ARG A 50 -35.31 27.67 19.56
CA ARG A 50 -34.66 26.37 19.70
C ARG A 50 -35.20 25.42 18.64
N TYR A 51 -34.31 24.91 17.80
CA TYR A 51 -34.63 23.88 16.81
C TYR A 51 -33.83 22.64 17.20
N ASN A 52 -34.45 21.47 17.27
CA ASN A 52 -33.78 20.20 17.66
C ASN A 52 -32.81 20.32 18.86
N GLY A 53 -33.18 21.10 19.88
CA GLY A 53 -32.39 21.26 21.10
C GLY A 53 -31.27 22.30 21.06
N ILE A 54 -30.92 22.88 19.90
CA ILE A 54 -29.87 23.91 19.79
C ILE A 54 -30.52 25.27 19.52
N LEU A 55 -29.92 26.33 20.05
CA LEU A 55 -30.37 27.71 19.84
C LEU A 55 -30.04 28.19 18.42
N THR A 56 -30.89 29.04 17.88
CA THR A 56 -30.67 29.64 16.56
C THR A 56 -31.38 30.99 16.41
N VAL A 57 -30.98 31.74 15.39
CA VAL A 57 -31.56 33.05 15.02
C VAL A 57 -31.97 32.98 13.57
N ARG A 58 -33.19 33.39 13.24
CA ARG A 58 -33.63 33.51 11.85
C ARG A 58 -33.61 34.96 11.44
N GLN A 59 -32.80 35.26 10.42
CA GLN A 59 -32.74 36.60 9.82
C GLN A 59 -33.83 36.72 8.74
N PRO A 60 -34.49 37.88 8.60
CA PRO A 60 -35.42 38.10 7.51
C PRO A 60 -34.70 38.18 6.16
N GLY A 61 -35.43 37.94 5.07
CA GLY A 61 -34.93 38.05 3.70
C GLY A 61 -34.61 36.71 3.03
N THR A 62 -33.96 36.77 1.87
CA THR A 62 -33.55 35.61 1.08
C THR A 62 -32.28 34.96 1.65
N ALA A 63 -32.05 33.69 1.32
CA ALA A 63 -30.83 32.97 1.65
C ALA A 63 -29.57 33.74 1.19
N HIS A 64 -29.62 34.32 -0.01
CA HIS A 64 -28.54 35.16 -0.54
C HIS A 64 -28.28 36.38 0.34
N ALA A 65 -29.33 37.12 0.73
CA ALA A 65 -29.19 38.31 1.58
C ALA A 65 -28.63 37.97 2.97
N ILE A 66 -29.07 36.85 3.55
CA ILE A 66 -28.61 36.38 4.86
C ILE A 66 -27.12 36.01 4.82
N PHE A 67 -26.69 35.20 3.86
CA PHE A 67 -25.27 34.89 3.71
C PHE A 67 -24.42 36.12 3.37
N THR A 68 -24.94 37.02 2.53
CA THR A 68 -24.24 38.27 2.21
C THR A 68 -23.99 39.08 3.48
N SER A 69 -25.00 39.20 4.35
CA SER A 69 -24.88 39.88 5.65
C SER A 69 -23.86 39.19 6.57
N LEU A 70 -23.92 37.86 6.69
CA LEU A 70 -22.98 37.07 7.51
C LEU A 70 -21.53 37.25 7.06
N PHE A 71 -21.26 37.06 5.77
CA PHE A 71 -19.92 37.16 5.21
C PHE A 71 -19.41 38.59 5.19
N ALA A 72 -20.26 39.60 4.92
CA ALA A 72 -19.86 40.99 5.00
C ALA A 72 -19.47 41.38 6.44
N GLU A 73 -20.21 40.94 7.45
CA GLU A 73 -19.87 41.21 8.85
C GLU A 73 -18.54 40.55 9.26
N LEU A 74 -18.30 39.31 8.82
CA LEU A 74 -16.99 38.66 8.98
C LEU A 74 -15.87 39.44 8.30
N ARG A 75 -16.09 39.82 7.03
CA ARG A 75 -15.11 40.56 6.22
C ARG A 75 -14.71 41.88 6.91
N ASP A 76 -15.70 42.66 7.30
CA ASP A 76 -15.50 44.01 7.82
C ASP A 76 -14.91 44.00 9.23
N ARG A 77 -15.22 42.99 10.04
CA ARG A 77 -14.73 42.89 11.43
C ARG A 77 -13.39 42.19 11.56
N TRP A 78 -13.14 41.15 10.77
CA TRP A 78 -12.04 40.21 11.02
C TRP A 78 -11.07 40.04 9.86
N PHE A 79 -11.52 40.21 8.61
CA PHE A 79 -10.69 39.99 7.42
C PHE A 79 -10.33 41.29 6.70
N THR A 80 -10.58 42.45 7.29
CA THR A 80 -10.19 43.75 6.73
C THR A 80 -9.48 44.55 7.81
N LYS A 81 -8.36 45.18 7.44
CA LYS A 81 -7.66 46.15 8.28
C LYS A 81 -7.18 47.29 7.40
N ASP A 82 -7.47 48.53 7.80
CA ASP A 82 -7.06 49.75 7.06
C ASP A 82 -7.49 49.71 5.57
N GLY A 83 -8.70 49.19 5.30
CA GLY A 83 -9.25 49.05 3.95
C GLY A 83 -8.62 47.93 3.10
N LYS A 84 -7.68 47.14 3.66
CA LYS A 84 -7.04 46.02 2.96
C LYS A 84 -7.58 44.69 3.48
N GLN A 85 -7.88 43.79 2.54
CA GLN A 85 -8.25 42.43 2.87
C GLN A 85 -7.04 41.67 3.43
N LEU A 86 -7.23 41.09 4.60
CA LEU A 86 -6.26 40.24 5.27
C LEU A 86 -6.22 38.86 4.61
N GLN A 87 -5.03 38.30 4.53
CA GLN A 87 -4.79 36.94 4.10
C GLN A 87 -5.09 35.95 5.23
N PRO A 88 -5.36 34.66 4.94
CA PRO A 88 -5.70 33.69 5.97
C PRO A 88 -4.70 33.67 7.14
N TRP A 89 -3.39 33.67 6.85
CA TRP A 89 -2.33 33.65 7.88
C TRP A 89 -2.24 34.93 8.74
N GLN A 90 -3.04 35.96 8.45
CA GLN A 90 -3.11 37.20 9.23
C GLN A 90 -4.32 37.21 10.17
N VAL A 91 -5.17 36.18 10.13
CA VAL A 91 -6.36 36.03 10.95
C VAL A 91 -6.10 34.92 11.96
N THR A 92 -6.59 35.07 13.20
CA THR A 92 -6.44 34.03 14.24
C THR A 92 -7.20 32.77 13.86
N ARG A 93 -6.75 31.60 14.32
CA ARG A 93 -7.38 30.33 13.95
C ARG A 93 -8.85 30.26 14.34
N LYS A 94 -9.21 30.73 15.53
CA LYS A 94 -10.62 30.79 15.99
C LYS A 94 -11.53 31.54 15.01
N ARG A 95 -11.07 32.67 14.47
CA ARG A 95 -11.83 33.47 13.49
C ARG A 95 -11.95 32.75 12.15
N TRP A 96 -10.89 32.03 11.74
CA TRP A 96 -10.94 31.19 10.54
C TRP A 96 -11.90 30.00 10.70
N GLU A 97 -11.92 29.36 11.86
CA GLU A 97 -12.85 28.26 12.18
C GLU A 97 -14.30 28.74 12.13
N ILE A 98 -14.60 29.93 12.67
CA ILE A 98 -15.95 30.52 12.57
C ILE A 98 -16.31 30.87 11.12
N PHE A 99 -15.35 31.34 10.32
CA PHE A 99 -15.58 31.54 8.88
C PHE A 99 -15.91 30.21 8.18
N GLN A 100 -15.18 29.14 8.47
CA GLN A 100 -15.44 27.80 7.93
C GLN A 100 -16.79 27.23 8.39
N PHE A 101 -17.18 27.51 9.64
CA PHE A 101 -18.45 27.09 10.21
C PHE A 101 -19.67 27.65 9.46
N VAL A 102 -19.56 28.81 8.79
CA VAL A 102 -20.67 29.33 7.95
C VAL A 102 -21.01 28.38 6.81
N PHE A 103 -20.03 27.68 6.24
CA PHE A 103 -20.28 26.66 5.22
C PHE A 103 -20.94 25.41 5.80
N GLU A 104 -20.62 25.05 7.05
CA GLU A 104 -21.34 23.98 7.76
C GLU A 104 -22.80 24.36 8.02
N LEU A 105 -23.09 25.62 8.39
CA LEU A 105 -24.46 26.10 8.53
C LEU A 105 -25.25 25.96 7.22
N ALA A 106 -24.61 26.15 6.07
CA ALA A 106 -25.25 26.01 4.77
C ALA A 106 -25.72 24.58 4.48
N THR A 107 -25.13 23.56 5.12
CA THR A 107 -25.61 22.17 5.00
C THR A 107 -26.80 21.88 5.91
N LYS A 108 -27.23 22.84 6.75
CA LYS A 108 -28.34 22.68 7.70
C LYS A 108 -29.35 23.83 7.56
N PRO A 109 -30.17 23.86 6.48
CA PRO A 109 -30.99 25.03 6.13
C PRO A 109 -32.01 25.47 7.20
N ALA A 110 -32.60 24.52 7.93
CA ALA A 110 -33.65 24.79 8.93
C ALA A 110 -33.16 25.61 10.14
N TRP A 111 -31.85 25.68 10.34
CA TRP A 111 -31.22 26.50 11.37
C TRP A 111 -31.17 27.97 10.97
N LEU A 112 -30.96 28.25 9.69
CA LEU A 112 -30.81 29.61 9.17
C LEU A 112 -32.13 30.20 8.67
N LEU A 113 -32.99 29.36 8.08
CA LEU A 113 -34.20 29.75 7.37
C LEU A 113 -35.45 29.20 8.05
N SER A 114 -36.54 29.97 8.02
CA SER A 114 -37.89 29.48 8.36
C SER A 114 -38.43 28.51 7.32
N ALA A 115 -39.50 27.78 7.65
CA ALA A 115 -40.19 26.92 6.68
C ALA A 115 -40.69 27.73 5.48
N GLU A 116 -41.31 28.90 5.73
CA GLU A 116 -41.78 29.82 4.69
C GLU A 116 -40.64 30.32 3.79
N GLN A 117 -39.47 30.65 4.38
CA GLN A 117 -38.29 31.05 3.61
C GLN A 117 -37.77 29.89 2.74
N LEU A 118 -37.75 28.66 3.28
CA LEU A 118 -37.33 27.48 2.53
C LEU A 118 -38.26 27.18 1.35
N GLU A 119 -39.57 27.30 1.55
CA GLU A 119 -40.57 27.13 0.49
C GLU A 119 -40.41 28.21 -0.59
N ALA A 120 -40.26 29.48 -0.20
CA ALA A 120 -40.07 30.59 -1.14
C ALA A 120 -38.78 30.43 -1.99
N GLU A 121 -37.68 30.00 -1.37
CA GLU A 121 -36.41 29.72 -2.07
C GLU A 121 -36.53 28.51 -3.01
N ALA A 122 -37.23 27.45 -2.58
CA ALA A 122 -37.49 26.28 -3.40
C ALA A 122 -38.35 26.61 -4.63
N ASP A 123 -39.39 27.44 -4.45
CA ASP A 123 -40.23 27.91 -5.55
C ASP A 123 -39.46 28.81 -6.52
N THR A 124 -38.65 29.74 -6.00
CA THR A 124 -37.80 30.59 -6.82
C THR A 124 -36.81 29.77 -7.65
N ALA A 125 -36.18 28.76 -7.06
CA ALA A 125 -35.28 27.85 -7.76
C ALA A 125 -36.02 27.05 -8.85
N ARG A 126 -37.21 26.53 -8.54
CA ARG A 126 -38.06 25.77 -9.45
C ARG A 126 -38.50 26.59 -10.65
N VAL A 127 -38.90 27.86 -10.45
CA VAL A 127 -39.23 28.80 -11.53
C VAL A 127 -38.02 29.06 -12.42
N ALA A 128 -36.81 29.11 -11.84
CA ALA A 128 -35.55 29.22 -12.58
C ALA A 128 -35.05 27.88 -13.18
N GLY A 129 -35.82 26.79 -13.12
CA GLY A 129 -35.46 25.50 -13.70
C GLY A 129 -34.32 24.77 -12.98
N ARG A 130 -34.02 25.11 -11.72
CA ARG A 130 -32.96 24.50 -10.90
C ARG A 130 -33.50 23.96 -9.58
N ARG A 131 -32.74 23.07 -8.94
CA ARG A 131 -33.03 22.63 -7.57
C ARG A 131 -32.45 23.63 -6.58
N PHE A 132 -33.19 23.94 -5.52
CA PHE A 132 -32.65 24.72 -4.41
C PHE A 132 -31.60 23.91 -3.64
N HIS A 133 -30.40 24.47 -3.52
CA HIS A 133 -29.28 23.92 -2.77
C HIS A 133 -28.57 25.07 -2.03
N LEU A 134 -28.79 25.15 -0.71
CA LEU A 134 -28.28 26.25 0.12
C LEU A 134 -26.73 26.40 0.10
N PRO A 135 -25.94 25.30 0.06
CA PRO A 135 -24.48 25.40 -0.08
C PRO A 135 -24.02 26.16 -1.32
N ASP A 136 -24.72 26.05 -2.45
CA ASP A 136 -24.33 26.73 -3.69
C ASP A 136 -24.45 28.26 -3.54
N ILE A 137 -25.49 28.72 -2.85
CA ILE A 137 -25.71 30.14 -2.55
C ILE A 137 -24.63 30.65 -1.57
N CYS A 138 -24.28 29.84 -0.57
CA CYS A 138 -23.20 30.16 0.38
C CYS A 138 -21.86 30.32 -0.35
N ASP A 139 -21.52 29.38 -1.23
CA ASP A 139 -20.30 29.41 -2.03
C ASP A 139 -20.27 30.60 -3.00
N GLU A 140 -21.38 30.91 -3.67
CA GLU A 140 -21.51 32.08 -4.56
C GLU A 140 -21.20 33.39 -3.82
N VAL A 141 -21.82 33.59 -2.65
CA VAL A 141 -21.59 34.78 -1.82
C VAL A 141 -20.15 34.83 -1.30
N ALA A 142 -19.61 33.70 -0.84
CA ALA A 142 -18.24 33.63 -0.34
C ALA A 142 -17.22 33.96 -1.44
N VAL A 143 -17.39 33.43 -2.65
CA VAL A 143 -16.53 33.75 -3.81
C VAL A 143 -16.63 35.23 -4.16
N SER A 144 -17.83 35.82 -4.13
CA SER A 144 -18.04 37.24 -4.43
C SER A 144 -17.31 38.16 -3.42
N LEU A 145 -17.32 37.82 -2.13
CA LEU A 145 -16.78 38.68 -1.08
C LEU A 145 -15.31 38.40 -0.72
N PHE A 146 -14.86 37.16 -0.86
CA PHE A 146 -13.52 36.72 -0.45
C PHE A 146 -12.66 36.18 -1.59
N GLY A 147 -13.26 35.77 -2.70
CA GLY A 147 -12.58 35.10 -3.82
C GLY A 147 -12.36 33.60 -3.63
N TYR A 148 -12.92 33.00 -2.58
CA TYR A 148 -12.78 31.57 -2.27
C TYR A 148 -13.95 31.03 -1.42
N THR A 149 -14.12 29.70 -1.42
CA THR A 149 -15.16 28.97 -0.68
C THR A 149 -14.58 28.32 0.60
N SER A 150 -15.30 27.36 1.19
CA SER A 150 -14.81 26.48 2.27
C SER A 150 -13.44 25.85 1.97
N GLN A 151 -13.14 25.60 0.69
CA GLN A 151 -11.86 25.07 0.26
C GLN A 151 -10.70 26.07 0.36
N GLY A 152 -10.94 27.29 0.82
CA GLY A 152 -9.92 28.33 1.04
C GLY A 152 -9.26 28.85 -0.24
N PRO A 153 -8.38 29.86 -0.12
CA PRO A 153 -7.67 30.40 -1.28
C PRO A 153 -6.60 29.44 -1.80
N ARG A 154 -6.07 29.78 -2.99
CA ARG A 154 -4.92 29.06 -3.56
C ARG A 154 -3.69 29.22 -2.68
N LEU A 155 -3.01 28.10 -2.43
CA LEU A 155 -1.77 28.03 -1.69
C LEU A 155 -0.60 28.54 -2.55
N SER A 156 0.27 29.35 -1.95
CA SER A 156 1.36 30.01 -2.66
C SER A 156 2.46 29.06 -3.17
N LEU A 157 2.65 27.89 -2.54
CA LEU A 157 3.74 26.96 -2.88
C LEU A 157 3.28 25.76 -3.72
N SER A 158 2.06 25.26 -3.51
CA SER A 158 1.55 24.08 -4.22
C SER A 158 0.51 24.41 -5.30
N GLY A 159 -0.01 25.64 -5.35
CA GLY A 159 -1.01 26.09 -6.32
C GLY A 159 -2.44 25.55 -6.10
N GLY A 160 -2.61 24.49 -5.32
CA GLY A 160 -3.92 23.94 -4.95
C GLY A 160 -4.69 24.83 -3.97
N VAL A 161 -6.00 24.61 -3.84
CA VAL A 161 -6.84 25.24 -2.80
C VAL A 161 -6.83 24.38 -1.54
N ASN A 162 -6.85 25.01 -0.36
CA ASN A 162 -7.00 24.28 0.90
C ASN A 162 -7.67 25.11 1.99
N GLY A 163 -8.64 24.53 2.71
CA GLY A 163 -9.37 25.18 3.79
C GLY A 163 -8.67 25.17 5.15
N ARG A 164 -7.58 24.41 5.32
CA ARG A 164 -6.84 24.27 6.59
C ARG A 164 -6.05 25.53 6.91
N HIS A 165 -6.34 26.16 8.05
CA HIS A 165 -5.69 27.40 8.47
C HIS A 165 -4.18 27.22 8.67
N GLU A 166 -3.79 26.10 9.30
CA GLU A 166 -2.40 25.78 9.61
C GLU A 166 -1.51 25.68 8.37
N LEU A 167 -2.07 25.30 7.22
CA LEU A 167 -1.32 25.19 5.98
C LEU A 167 -1.00 26.57 5.39
N HIS A 168 -1.95 27.51 5.45
CA HIS A 168 -1.71 28.90 5.05
C HIS A 168 -0.68 29.59 5.93
N VAL A 169 -0.77 29.38 7.25
CA VAL A 169 0.21 29.90 8.22
C VAL A 169 1.59 29.28 7.98
N ALA A 170 1.66 27.97 7.76
CA ALA A 170 2.92 27.29 7.48
C ALA A 170 3.60 27.77 6.21
N TYR A 171 2.83 27.98 5.14
CA TYR A 171 3.37 28.47 3.86
C TYR A 171 3.82 29.93 3.97
N ALA A 172 3.06 30.76 4.67
CA ALA A 172 3.45 32.13 4.95
C ALA A 172 4.73 32.19 5.78
N LEU A 173 4.87 31.32 6.80
CA LEU A 173 6.06 31.26 7.65
C LEU A 173 7.27 30.77 6.87
N PHE A 174 7.08 29.76 6.01
CA PHE A 174 8.13 29.28 5.11
C PHE A 174 8.61 30.39 4.17
N GLN A 175 7.70 31.22 3.65
CA GLN A 175 8.04 32.36 2.79
C GLN A 175 8.54 33.59 3.56
N ASP A 176 8.77 33.47 4.87
CA ASP A 176 9.16 34.56 5.76
C ASP A 176 8.24 35.79 5.68
N ARG A 177 6.93 35.55 5.46
CA ARG A 177 5.94 36.62 5.47
C ARG A 177 5.68 37.09 6.90
N PRO A 178 5.32 38.37 7.11
CA PRO A 178 4.92 38.86 8.42
C PRO A 178 3.62 38.19 8.88
N ILE A 179 3.71 37.39 9.95
CA ILE A 179 2.58 36.74 10.61
C ILE A 179 2.38 37.39 11.98
N PRO A 180 1.15 37.84 12.33
CA PRO A 180 0.90 38.39 13.66
C PRO A 180 1.19 37.38 14.77
N ASP A 181 1.80 37.81 15.87
CA ASP A 181 2.13 36.93 17.00
C ASP A 181 0.90 36.26 17.63
N SER A 182 -0.25 36.94 17.59
CA SER A 182 -1.53 36.36 18.03
C SER A 182 -1.94 35.14 17.20
N VAL A 183 -1.56 35.07 15.93
CA VAL A 183 -1.80 33.91 15.06
C VAL A 183 -0.81 32.79 15.40
N LEU A 184 0.47 33.12 15.57
CA LEU A 184 1.49 32.11 15.91
C LEU A 184 1.27 31.52 17.32
N ALA A 185 0.73 32.30 18.25
CA ALA A 185 0.40 31.84 19.59
C ALA A 185 -0.54 30.62 19.59
N ASP A 186 -1.53 30.58 18.69
CA ASP A 186 -2.47 29.45 18.52
C ASP A 186 -1.74 28.13 18.17
N TYR A 187 -0.53 28.21 17.60
CA TYR A 187 0.23 27.06 17.12
C TYR A 187 1.35 26.62 18.05
N ARG A 188 1.93 27.53 18.84
CA ARG A 188 3.09 27.23 19.70
C ARG A 188 2.79 26.16 20.78
N SER A 189 1.53 25.95 21.16
CA SER A 189 1.15 25.10 22.30
C SER A 189 0.47 23.77 21.96
N ASP A 190 0.17 23.47 20.69
CA ASP A 190 -0.57 22.24 20.33
C ASP A 190 0.01 21.49 19.14
N ALA A 191 0.71 20.40 19.45
CA ALA A 191 1.32 19.51 18.47
C ALA A 191 0.30 18.83 17.53
N LYS A 192 -1.00 18.82 17.86
CA LYS A 192 -2.04 18.22 17.00
C LYS A 192 -2.20 18.98 15.68
N HIS A 193 -1.80 20.25 15.60
CA HIS A 193 -1.86 21.04 14.37
C HIS A 193 -0.81 20.66 13.33
N PHE A 194 0.24 19.94 13.75
CA PHE A 194 1.41 19.63 12.92
C PHE A 194 1.39 18.20 12.38
N ARG A 195 0.19 17.60 12.29
CA ARG A 195 0.00 16.25 11.75
C ARG A 195 0.16 16.24 10.23
N TYR A 196 0.36 15.04 9.70
CA TYR A 196 0.44 14.76 8.26
C TYR A 196 1.60 15.51 7.57
N ASP A 197 1.28 16.39 6.63
CA ASP A 197 2.17 17.10 5.72
C ASP A 197 2.86 18.33 6.34
N LEU A 198 2.55 18.67 7.60
CA LEU A 198 3.08 19.87 8.30
C LEU A 198 4.10 19.57 9.38
N GLN A 199 4.66 18.36 9.41
CA GLN A 199 5.65 17.96 10.43
C GLN A 199 6.95 18.80 10.39
N TRP A 200 7.19 19.57 9.33
CA TRP A 200 8.31 20.50 9.21
C TRP A 200 8.02 21.89 9.81
N PHE A 201 6.75 22.26 9.98
CA PHE A 201 6.35 23.59 10.44
C PHE A 201 6.88 23.96 11.83
N PRO A 202 6.90 23.04 12.83
CA PRO A 202 7.50 23.34 14.15
C PRO A 202 8.96 23.79 14.08
N VAL A 203 9.74 23.17 13.19
CA VAL A 203 11.15 23.53 13.00
C VAL A 203 11.28 24.97 12.51
N LEU A 204 10.39 25.43 11.61
CA LEU A 204 10.42 26.81 11.15
C LEU A 204 9.92 27.81 12.20
N LEU A 205 9.08 27.40 13.13
CA LEU A 205 8.69 28.24 14.27
C LEU A 205 9.92 28.52 15.16
N GLU A 206 10.70 27.48 15.44
CA GLU A 206 11.87 27.55 16.33
C GLU A 206 13.12 28.10 15.66
N VAL A 207 13.31 27.86 14.36
CA VAL A 207 14.55 28.16 13.62
C VAL A 207 14.30 29.11 12.45
N PRO A 208 14.27 30.44 12.67
CA PRO A 208 13.97 31.42 11.64
C PRO A 208 14.92 31.43 10.45
N VAL A 209 16.19 31.04 10.64
CA VAL A 209 17.20 30.99 9.56
C VAL A 209 16.84 30.02 8.44
N LEU A 210 15.90 29.09 8.65
CA LEU A 210 15.41 28.19 7.61
C LEU A 210 14.30 28.80 6.74
N ARG A 211 13.67 29.88 7.20
CA ARG A 211 12.58 30.55 6.46
C ARG A 211 13.15 31.20 5.21
N ASN A 212 12.46 30.97 4.08
CA ASN A 212 12.75 31.50 2.75
C ASN A 212 14.21 31.34 2.27
N SER A 213 14.96 30.40 2.87
CA SER A 213 16.40 30.26 2.63
C SER A 213 16.74 29.14 1.65
N LEU A 214 15.81 28.21 1.43
CA LEU A 214 15.94 27.05 0.54
C LEU A 214 14.64 26.85 -0.25
N PRO A 215 14.67 26.17 -1.40
CA PRO A 215 13.45 25.73 -2.07
C PRO A 215 12.56 24.87 -1.15
N TYR A 216 11.24 24.90 -1.37
CA TYR A 216 10.27 24.24 -0.49
C TYR A 216 10.50 22.73 -0.37
N SER A 217 10.62 22.04 -1.50
CA SER A 217 10.93 20.60 -1.59
C SER A 217 12.25 20.23 -0.88
N VAL A 218 13.27 21.08 -1.03
CA VAL A 218 14.60 20.91 -0.42
C VAL A 218 14.50 21.03 1.10
N MET A 219 13.85 22.08 1.60
CA MET A 219 13.64 22.28 3.04
C MET A 219 12.82 21.14 3.66
N GLN A 220 11.72 20.73 3.01
CA GLN A 220 10.89 19.63 3.50
C GLN A 220 11.70 18.33 3.60
N SER A 221 12.50 18.03 2.57
CA SER A 221 13.36 16.84 2.55
C SER A 221 14.41 16.91 3.65
N ALA A 222 15.07 18.06 3.84
CA ALA A 222 16.06 18.25 4.89
C ALA A 222 15.47 18.01 6.29
N VAL A 223 14.31 18.61 6.59
CA VAL A 223 13.63 18.41 7.88
C VAL A 223 13.19 16.96 8.07
N ALA A 224 12.70 16.31 7.02
CA ALA A 224 12.33 14.89 7.06
C ALA A 224 13.56 13.99 7.35
N ILE A 225 14.71 14.26 6.73
CA ILE A 225 15.96 13.53 6.96
C ILE A 225 16.36 13.62 8.43
N PHE A 226 16.49 14.82 9.01
CA PHE A 226 16.89 14.97 10.41
C PHE A 226 15.90 14.37 11.40
N ARG A 227 14.60 14.38 11.06
CA ARG A 227 13.60 13.66 11.85
C ARG A 227 13.83 12.15 11.83
N HIS A 228 14.18 11.57 10.67
CA HIS A 228 14.54 10.14 10.59
C HIS A 228 15.82 9.83 11.37
N GLU A 229 16.80 10.75 11.38
CA GLU A 229 17.99 10.69 12.24
C GLU A 229 17.69 10.87 13.74
N LYS A 230 16.45 11.22 14.10
CA LYS A 230 16.05 11.60 15.47
C LYS A 230 16.91 12.73 16.04
N ARG A 231 17.36 13.65 15.18
CA ARG A 231 18.17 14.81 15.54
C ARG A 231 17.33 16.07 15.43
N HIS A 232 17.25 16.82 16.52
CA HIS A 232 16.60 18.13 16.54
C HIS A 232 17.47 19.13 15.75
N ILE A 233 16.81 19.99 14.97
CA ILE A 233 17.47 21.06 14.23
C ILE A 233 17.41 22.31 15.09
N ASP A 234 18.54 22.68 15.68
CA ASP A 234 18.71 23.96 16.36
C ASP A 234 19.18 25.07 15.39
N HIS A 235 19.45 26.26 15.91
CA HIS A 235 19.90 27.38 15.09
C HIS A 235 21.25 27.15 14.38
N GLU A 236 22.20 26.49 15.05
CA GLU A 236 23.53 26.25 14.49
C GLU A 236 23.46 25.21 13.37
N LEU A 237 22.79 24.09 13.64
CA LEU A 237 22.56 23.05 12.64
C LEU A 237 21.73 23.60 11.48
N GLY A 238 20.70 24.40 11.75
CA GLY A 238 19.89 25.06 10.74
C GLY A 238 20.72 25.92 9.78
N ALA A 239 21.62 26.76 10.30
CA ALA A 239 22.52 27.57 9.47
C ALA A 239 23.45 26.71 8.60
N ARG A 240 24.01 25.62 9.16
CA ARG A 240 24.83 24.68 8.39
C ARG A 240 24.05 23.95 7.31
N VAL A 241 22.79 23.59 7.56
CA VAL A 241 21.88 22.98 6.57
C VAL A 241 21.63 23.94 5.42
N VAL A 242 21.34 25.21 5.71
CA VAL A 242 21.17 26.24 4.67
C VAL A 242 22.44 26.38 3.84
N GLU A 243 23.61 26.45 4.47
CA GLU A 243 24.88 26.54 3.74
C GLU A 243 25.10 25.34 2.81
N ALA A 244 24.90 24.12 3.32
CA ALA A 244 25.10 22.89 2.55
C ALA A 244 24.12 22.75 1.36
N LEU A 245 22.92 23.32 1.47
CA LEU A 245 21.85 23.16 0.48
C LEU A 245 21.59 24.42 -0.36
N ARG A 246 22.34 25.51 -0.17
CA ARG A 246 22.12 26.79 -0.87
C ARG A 246 22.10 26.66 -2.40
N SER A 247 22.91 25.76 -2.94
CA SER A 247 23.01 25.49 -4.38
C SER A 247 22.13 24.34 -4.87
N ALA A 248 21.19 23.86 -4.05
CA ALA A 248 20.27 22.79 -4.42
C ALA A 248 19.20 23.31 -5.40
N PRO A 249 19.01 22.66 -6.57
CA PRO A 249 17.91 22.96 -7.47
C PRO A 249 16.53 22.82 -6.81
N VAL A 250 15.54 23.54 -7.32
CA VAL A 250 14.15 23.50 -6.81
C VAL A 250 13.51 22.12 -6.97
N ASP A 251 13.91 21.36 -7.98
CA ASP A 251 13.46 20.00 -8.27
C ASP A 251 14.31 18.91 -7.60
N SER A 252 15.22 19.27 -6.69
CA SER A 252 16.01 18.30 -5.93
C SER A 252 15.08 17.33 -5.19
N THR A 253 15.34 16.04 -5.36
CA THR A 253 14.63 14.97 -4.70
C THR A 253 15.13 14.80 -3.26
N TYR A 254 14.43 13.98 -2.47
CA TYR A 254 14.88 13.57 -1.15
C TYR A 254 16.31 12.99 -1.17
N VAL A 255 16.62 12.20 -2.21
CA VAL A 255 17.93 11.54 -2.39
C VAL A 255 19.03 12.57 -2.67
N ASP A 256 18.77 13.58 -3.49
CA ASP A 256 19.73 14.64 -3.79
C ASP A 256 20.06 15.49 -2.55
N VAL A 257 19.04 15.76 -1.72
CA VAL A 257 19.21 16.50 -0.46
C VAL A 257 20.01 15.67 0.54
N ASP A 258 19.70 14.38 0.69
CA ASP A 258 20.45 13.47 1.58
C ASP A 258 21.92 13.35 1.16
N ASP A 259 22.20 13.27 -0.15
CA ASP A 259 23.56 13.23 -0.70
C ASP A 259 24.36 14.50 -0.38
N ARG A 260 23.74 15.67 -0.54
CA ARG A 260 24.39 16.96 -0.23
C ARG A 260 24.66 17.11 1.27
N LEU A 261 23.69 16.74 2.11
CA LEU A 261 23.88 16.74 3.56
C LEU A 261 24.99 15.75 3.99
N PHE A 262 25.08 14.59 3.34
CA PHE A 262 26.12 13.61 3.60
C PHE A 262 27.50 14.12 3.16
N ALA A 263 27.60 14.70 1.97
CA ALA A 263 28.84 15.30 1.47
C ALA A 263 29.32 16.47 2.36
N ALA A 264 28.41 17.21 2.97
CA ALA A 264 28.71 18.27 3.95
C ALA A 264 29.03 17.73 5.36
N GLY A 265 29.00 16.41 5.58
CA GLY A 265 29.25 15.80 6.89
C GLY A 265 28.17 16.10 7.93
N LEU A 266 26.97 16.49 7.51
CA LEU A 266 25.85 16.81 8.40
C LEU A 266 25.05 15.58 8.80
N VAL A 267 25.02 14.57 7.94
CA VAL A 267 24.49 13.24 8.24
C VAL A 267 25.59 12.20 8.03
N ALA A 268 25.50 11.08 8.75
CA ALA A 268 26.50 10.02 8.69
C ALA A 268 25.94 8.78 7.99
N LYS A 269 26.84 7.89 7.55
CA LYS A 269 26.49 6.54 7.13
C LYS A 269 25.93 5.80 8.36
N PRO A 270 24.77 5.13 8.26
CA PRO A 270 24.23 4.34 9.37
C PRO A 270 25.19 3.24 9.82
N ASP A 271 25.16 2.91 11.11
CA ASP A 271 25.92 1.79 11.66
C ASP A 271 25.37 0.45 11.18
N LEU A 272 26.26 -0.52 11.02
CA LEU A 272 25.89 -1.89 10.68
C LEU A 272 25.00 -2.51 11.77
N PRO A 273 23.94 -3.25 11.40
CA PRO A 273 23.12 -3.97 12.37
C PRO A 273 23.96 -4.93 13.22
N GLY A 274 23.60 -5.10 14.49
CA GLY A 274 24.39 -5.90 15.45
C GLY A 274 24.70 -7.33 15.00
N GLN A 275 23.89 -7.92 14.12
CA GLN A 275 24.17 -9.25 13.54
C GLN A 275 25.49 -9.31 12.75
N TYR A 276 25.88 -8.20 12.10
CA TYR A 276 27.11 -8.10 11.32
C TYR A 276 28.35 -7.85 12.18
N GLN A 277 28.17 -7.49 13.45
CA GLN A 277 29.26 -7.31 14.42
C GLN A 277 29.69 -8.63 15.05
N ARG A 278 28.93 -9.71 14.84
CA ARG A 278 29.22 -11.05 15.36
C ARG A 278 29.70 -11.96 14.23
N PRO A 279 30.82 -12.68 14.44
CA PRO A 279 31.19 -13.79 13.56
C PRO A 279 30.06 -14.81 13.48
N VAL A 280 29.89 -15.42 12.31
CA VAL A 280 28.97 -16.54 12.09
C VAL A 280 29.78 -17.77 11.79
N ASP A 281 29.42 -18.87 12.43
CA ASP A 281 29.93 -20.18 12.04
C ASP A 281 29.34 -20.54 10.68
N VAL A 282 30.20 -20.59 9.67
CA VAL A 282 29.83 -20.93 8.30
C VAL A 282 30.02 -22.43 8.02
N GLY A 283 30.50 -23.20 9.00
CA GLY A 283 30.92 -24.59 8.85
C GLY A 283 32.34 -24.71 8.30
N THR A 284 32.76 -25.95 8.06
CA THR A 284 34.05 -26.30 7.46
C THR A 284 33.84 -27.00 6.11
N ALA A 285 34.77 -26.79 5.18
CA ALA A 285 34.75 -27.47 3.89
C ALA A 285 35.06 -28.96 4.08
N THR A 286 34.26 -29.84 3.48
CA THR A 286 34.55 -31.28 3.45
C THR A 286 35.55 -31.63 2.35
N SER A 287 35.66 -30.81 1.29
CA SER A 287 36.61 -31.03 0.20
C SER A 287 36.90 -29.74 -0.60
N PRO A 288 37.93 -29.74 -1.48
CA PRO A 288 38.26 -28.58 -2.32
C PRO A 288 37.12 -28.15 -3.25
N VAL A 289 36.26 -29.08 -3.66
CA VAL A 289 35.06 -28.79 -4.46
C VAL A 289 34.08 -27.94 -3.65
N ALA A 290 33.84 -28.31 -2.39
CA ALA A 290 32.96 -27.55 -1.51
C ALA A 290 33.52 -26.15 -1.21
N GLU A 291 34.83 -26.05 -0.97
CA GLU A 291 35.53 -24.79 -0.77
C GLU A 291 35.36 -23.85 -1.96
N ARG A 292 35.70 -24.33 -3.15
CA ARG A 292 35.61 -23.51 -4.36
C ARG A 292 34.18 -23.17 -4.73
N LEU A 293 33.23 -24.08 -4.55
CA LEU A 293 31.82 -23.83 -4.85
C LEU A 293 31.24 -22.74 -3.93
N ARG A 294 31.59 -22.75 -2.64
CA ARG A 294 31.17 -21.71 -1.70
C ARG A 294 31.66 -20.32 -2.14
N GLU A 295 32.92 -20.20 -2.56
CA GLU A 295 33.47 -18.95 -3.07
C GLU A 295 32.69 -18.45 -4.28
N LEU A 296 32.45 -19.32 -5.26
CA LEU A 296 31.70 -18.98 -6.48
C LEU A 296 30.25 -18.54 -6.19
N ILE A 297 29.59 -19.18 -5.21
CA ILE A 297 28.26 -18.78 -4.74
C ILE A 297 28.32 -17.40 -4.09
N GLY A 298 29.25 -17.20 -3.15
CA GLY A 298 29.43 -15.92 -2.45
C GLY A 298 29.73 -14.77 -3.42
N ASP A 299 30.61 -14.99 -4.39
CA ASP A 299 30.96 -14.01 -5.42
C ASP A 299 29.78 -13.69 -6.32
N ALA A 300 28.99 -14.69 -6.73
CA ALA A 300 27.83 -14.49 -7.58
C ALA A 300 26.72 -13.73 -6.86
N VAL A 301 26.47 -14.03 -5.58
CA VAL A 301 25.52 -13.29 -4.75
C VAL A 301 25.98 -11.85 -4.55
N LEU A 302 27.26 -11.63 -4.20
CA LEU A 302 27.82 -10.30 -4.06
C LEU A 302 27.66 -9.50 -5.35
N LYS A 303 28.09 -10.06 -6.49
CA LYS A 303 28.00 -9.38 -7.79
C LYS A 303 26.55 -8.98 -8.10
N LYS A 304 25.59 -9.89 -7.94
CA LYS A 304 24.18 -9.60 -8.18
C LYS A 304 23.67 -8.47 -7.29
N SER A 305 24.04 -8.46 -6.01
CA SER A 305 23.68 -7.38 -5.09
C SER A 305 24.32 -6.06 -5.49
N LEU A 306 25.60 -6.03 -5.86
CA LEU A 306 26.27 -4.81 -6.31
C LEU A 306 25.67 -4.27 -7.60
N ASP A 307 25.44 -5.13 -8.60
CA ASP A 307 24.82 -4.74 -9.88
C ASP A 307 23.43 -4.11 -9.65
N TRP A 308 22.64 -4.67 -8.72
CA TRP A 308 21.34 -4.12 -8.33
C TRP A 308 21.48 -2.76 -7.61
N LEU A 309 22.42 -2.64 -6.66
CA LEU A 309 22.66 -1.41 -5.92
C LEU A 309 23.15 -0.28 -6.84
N ASP A 310 24.03 -0.59 -7.79
CA ASP A 310 24.52 0.36 -8.78
C ASP A 310 23.38 0.86 -9.67
N ALA A 311 22.48 -0.03 -10.11
CA ALA A 311 21.29 0.35 -10.86
C ALA A 311 20.34 1.25 -10.07
N GLU A 312 20.06 0.94 -8.79
CA GLU A 312 19.24 1.77 -7.92
C GLU A 312 19.87 3.15 -7.65
N ARG A 313 21.21 3.20 -7.52
CA ARG A 313 21.96 4.45 -7.36
C ARG A 313 21.89 5.31 -8.61
N GLN A 314 22.09 4.72 -9.79
CA GLN A 314 22.01 5.41 -11.09
C GLN A 314 20.61 5.95 -11.37
N GLN A 315 19.56 5.25 -10.90
CA GLN A 315 18.18 5.69 -11.01
C GLN A 315 17.77 6.74 -9.94
N GLY A 316 18.69 7.14 -9.06
CA GLY A 316 18.43 8.12 -8.01
C GLY A 316 17.44 7.65 -6.93
N ARG A 317 17.30 6.33 -6.74
CA ARG A 317 16.35 5.74 -5.75
C ARG A 317 16.94 5.63 -4.35
N ILE A 318 18.26 5.53 -4.25
CA ILE A 318 18.99 5.42 -2.98
C ILE A 318 20.08 6.49 -2.91
N SER A 319 20.27 7.06 -1.71
CA SER A 319 21.34 8.01 -1.44
C SER A 319 22.69 7.32 -1.31
N GLN A 320 23.77 8.10 -1.46
CA GLN A 320 25.15 7.68 -1.38
C GLN A 320 25.48 7.00 -0.06
N ARG A 321 25.00 7.54 1.07
CA ARG A 321 25.23 6.92 2.39
C ARG A 321 24.48 5.61 2.54
N ARG A 322 23.27 5.48 1.96
CA ARG A 322 22.49 4.24 1.96
C ARG A 322 23.12 3.18 1.05
N TYR A 323 23.57 3.58 -0.13
CA TYR A 323 24.35 2.75 -1.04
C TYR A 323 25.61 2.21 -0.36
N SER A 324 26.42 3.09 0.24
CA SER A 324 27.67 2.70 0.93
C SER A 324 27.41 1.70 2.06
N PHE A 325 26.35 1.92 2.83
CA PHE A 325 25.89 1.00 3.88
C PHE A 325 25.50 -0.38 3.32
N GLN A 326 24.70 -0.42 2.25
CA GLN A 326 24.25 -1.69 1.65
C GLN A 326 25.37 -2.45 0.94
N VAL A 327 26.33 -1.75 0.33
CA VAL A 327 27.55 -2.35 -0.24
C VAL A 327 28.37 -3.03 0.85
N GLU A 328 28.51 -2.41 2.02
CA GLU A 328 29.24 -3.00 3.14
C GLU A 328 28.53 -4.26 3.68
N MET A 329 27.20 -4.21 3.83
CA MET A 329 26.41 -5.40 4.18
C MET A 329 26.59 -6.53 3.17
N ALA A 330 26.50 -6.24 1.87
CA ALA A 330 26.65 -7.25 0.81
C ALA A 330 28.04 -7.90 0.83
N LYS A 331 29.10 -7.12 1.09
CA LYS A 331 30.47 -7.64 1.25
C LYS A 331 30.58 -8.58 2.45
N LEU A 332 29.91 -8.26 3.55
CA LEU A 332 29.88 -9.14 4.73
C LEU A 332 29.04 -10.39 4.48
N ASP A 333 27.90 -10.28 3.80
CA ASP A 333 27.03 -11.41 3.46
C ASP A 333 27.75 -12.44 2.59
N ARG A 334 28.60 -12.00 1.66
CA ARG A 334 29.51 -12.89 0.92
C ARG A 334 30.27 -13.82 1.86
N GLY A 335 30.88 -13.25 2.90
CA GLY A 335 31.65 -13.99 3.91
C GLY A 335 30.81 -14.91 4.80
N ARG A 336 29.50 -14.68 4.87
CA ARG A 336 28.53 -15.44 5.69
C ARG A 336 27.83 -16.57 4.93
N THR A 337 28.17 -16.77 3.65
CA THR A 337 27.72 -17.95 2.88
C THR A 337 28.16 -19.22 3.62
N THR A 338 27.27 -20.18 3.84
CA THR A 338 27.58 -21.42 4.59
C THR A 338 28.14 -22.52 3.68
N PHE A 339 28.83 -23.49 4.29
CA PHE A 339 29.36 -24.68 3.62
C PHE A 339 28.33 -25.81 3.44
N GLU A 340 27.13 -25.71 4.02
CA GLU A 340 26.13 -26.79 4.02
C GLU A 340 25.82 -27.32 2.61
N ARG A 341 25.34 -26.46 1.71
CA ARG A 341 25.03 -26.86 0.33
C ARG A 341 26.28 -27.23 -0.49
N PRO A 342 27.40 -26.47 -0.42
CA PRO A 342 28.64 -26.89 -1.06
C PRO A 342 29.14 -28.27 -0.63
N ASN A 343 29.06 -28.61 0.65
CA ASN A 343 29.46 -29.93 1.18
C ASN A 343 28.52 -31.03 0.68
N GLN A 344 27.20 -30.79 0.67
CA GLN A 344 26.23 -31.74 0.10
C GLN A 344 26.54 -32.01 -1.38
N PHE A 345 26.74 -30.96 -2.18
CA PHE A 345 27.08 -31.12 -3.58
C PHE A 345 28.43 -31.84 -3.79
N ALA A 346 29.44 -31.51 -3.00
CA ALA A 346 30.73 -32.18 -3.06
C ALA A 346 30.62 -33.69 -2.77
N ALA A 347 29.83 -34.07 -1.76
CA ALA A 347 29.59 -35.48 -1.45
C ALA A 347 28.92 -36.22 -2.63
N VAL A 348 27.97 -35.59 -3.31
CA VAL A 348 27.32 -36.12 -4.52
C VAL A 348 28.30 -36.32 -5.67
N VAL A 349 29.19 -35.33 -5.88
CA VAL A 349 30.24 -35.39 -6.91
C VAL A 349 31.26 -36.50 -6.62
N GLU A 350 31.68 -36.64 -5.36
CA GLU A 350 32.64 -37.66 -4.91
C GLU A 350 32.04 -39.07 -4.97
N ALA A 351 30.77 -39.23 -4.59
CA ALA A 351 30.02 -40.48 -4.70
C ALA A 351 29.67 -40.84 -6.16
N ARG A 352 29.84 -39.90 -7.10
CA ARG A 352 29.43 -40.04 -8.51
C ARG A 352 27.97 -40.45 -8.66
N ASP A 353 27.09 -39.93 -7.80
CA ASP A 353 25.66 -40.21 -7.87
C ASP A 353 25.04 -39.56 -9.11
N VAL A 354 24.81 -40.36 -10.14
CA VAL A 354 24.28 -39.88 -11.43
C VAL A 354 22.86 -39.32 -11.29
N GLY A 355 22.04 -39.85 -10.38
CA GLY A 355 20.66 -39.41 -10.21
C GLY A 355 20.61 -37.99 -9.66
N GLU A 356 21.33 -37.74 -8.56
CA GLU A 356 21.40 -36.41 -7.95
C GLU A 356 22.15 -35.41 -8.82
N LEU A 357 23.23 -35.83 -9.52
CA LEU A 357 23.94 -34.95 -10.45
C LEU A 357 23.05 -34.52 -11.63
N LEU A 358 22.20 -35.40 -12.15
CA LEU A 358 21.24 -35.03 -13.19
C LEU A 358 20.21 -34.03 -12.65
N GLU A 359 19.69 -34.24 -11.44
CA GLU A 359 18.74 -33.30 -10.81
C GLU A 359 19.34 -31.90 -10.64
N ILE A 360 20.63 -31.81 -10.28
CA ILE A 360 21.29 -30.53 -10.04
C ILE A 360 21.82 -29.91 -11.35
N LEU A 361 22.33 -30.69 -12.30
CA LEU A 361 23.12 -30.17 -13.41
C LEU A 361 22.41 -30.22 -14.77
N ASP A 362 21.38 -31.08 -14.97
CA ASP A 362 20.62 -31.19 -16.22
C ASP A 362 19.58 -30.07 -16.41
N HIS A 363 20.03 -28.84 -16.24
CA HIS A 363 19.25 -27.64 -16.50
C HIS A 363 19.93 -26.77 -17.54
N PRO A 364 19.18 -25.96 -18.31
CA PRO A 364 19.76 -25.03 -19.28
C PRO A 364 20.70 -24.00 -18.63
N SER A 365 21.38 -23.22 -19.47
CA SER A 365 22.18 -22.09 -19.00
C SER A 365 21.33 -21.11 -18.19
N GLY A 366 21.90 -20.57 -17.11
CA GLY A 366 21.22 -19.73 -16.12
C GLY A 366 20.84 -20.48 -14.83
N TRP A 367 20.97 -21.80 -14.80
CA TRP A 367 20.64 -22.65 -13.65
C TRP A 367 21.89 -23.35 -13.10
N ASN A 368 22.06 -23.31 -11.77
CA ASN A 368 23.17 -23.95 -11.05
C ASN A 368 24.54 -23.69 -11.70
N GLU A 369 24.75 -22.43 -12.12
CA GLU A 369 25.92 -22.04 -12.90
C GLU A 369 27.21 -22.20 -12.11
N GLN A 370 27.18 -21.95 -10.80
CA GLN A 370 28.33 -22.09 -9.91
C GLN A 370 28.73 -23.57 -9.79
N SER A 371 27.77 -24.48 -9.65
CA SER A 371 28.00 -25.93 -9.62
C SER A 371 28.58 -26.45 -10.94
N LYS A 372 28.10 -25.98 -12.09
CA LYS A 372 28.67 -26.31 -13.41
C LYS A 372 30.09 -25.76 -13.58
N GLN A 373 30.37 -24.59 -13.01
CA GLN A 373 31.70 -23.97 -13.06
C GLN A 373 32.72 -24.68 -12.19
N VAL A 374 32.36 -25.05 -10.95
CA VAL A 374 33.30 -25.80 -10.10
C VAL A 374 33.67 -27.14 -10.73
N LEU A 375 32.74 -27.83 -11.40
CA LEU A 375 33.05 -29.07 -12.11
C LEU A 375 33.97 -28.86 -13.31
N ARG A 376 33.82 -27.75 -14.03
CA ARG A 376 34.75 -27.37 -15.09
C ARG A 376 36.14 -27.08 -14.53
N GLU A 377 36.23 -26.33 -13.44
CA GLU A 377 37.50 -25.91 -12.83
C GLU A 377 38.25 -27.07 -12.18
N GLN A 378 37.55 -27.97 -11.48
CA GLN A 378 38.16 -29.07 -10.71
C GLN A 378 38.31 -30.37 -11.50
N PHE A 379 37.43 -30.63 -12.48
CA PHE A 379 37.39 -31.91 -13.21
C PHE A 379 37.41 -31.74 -14.74
N GLY A 380 37.50 -30.52 -15.27
CA GLY A 380 37.47 -30.26 -16.71
C GLY A 380 36.12 -30.49 -17.39
N LEU A 381 35.05 -30.77 -16.62
CA LEU A 381 33.73 -31.08 -17.16
C LEU A 381 32.96 -29.80 -17.52
N SER A 382 32.91 -29.46 -18.81
CA SER A 382 32.15 -28.30 -19.28
C SER A 382 30.70 -28.66 -19.58
N LEU A 383 29.75 -28.17 -18.78
CA LEU A 383 28.30 -28.43 -18.98
C LEU A 383 27.50 -27.20 -19.46
N ARG A 384 28.12 -26.02 -19.48
CA ARG A 384 27.47 -24.76 -19.91
C ARG A 384 27.28 -24.73 -21.43
N GLY A 385 26.15 -24.18 -21.89
CA GLY A 385 25.86 -24.04 -23.32
C GLY A 385 25.54 -25.35 -24.08
N MET A 386 25.56 -26.50 -23.40
CA MET A 386 25.15 -27.78 -23.98
C MET A 386 23.63 -27.92 -24.06
N ASN A 387 23.14 -28.62 -25.08
CA ASN A 387 21.77 -29.14 -25.09
C ASN A 387 21.62 -30.29 -24.08
N SER A 388 20.38 -30.64 -23.70
CA SER A 388 20.13 -31.63 -22.64
C SER A 388 20.78 -32.99 -22.94
N THR A 389 20.64 -33.53 -24.16
CA THR A 389 21.21 -34.83 -24.54
C THR A 389 22.73 -34.88 -24.35
N ARG A 390 23.46 -33.88 -24.84
CA ARG A 390 24.93 -33.82 -24.68
C ARG A 390 25.33 -33.64 -23.21
N ARG A 391 24.56 -32.86 -22.45
CA ARG A 391 24.82 -32.61 -21.03
C ARG A 391 24.66 -33.89 -20.21
N ARG A 392 23.56 -34.63 -20.41
CA ARG A 392 23.33 -35.92 -19.75
C ARG A 392 24.46 -36.89 -20.06
N ARG A 393 24.79 -37.07 -21.34
CA ARG A 393 25.90 -37.93 -21.75
C ARG A 393 27.22 -37.56 -21.07
N ALA A 394 27.53 -36.27 -20.95
CA ALA A 394 28.72 -35.80 -20.24
C ALA A 394 28.67 -36.12 -18.73
N ILE A 395 27.51 -36.02 -18.09
CA ILE A 395 27.30 -36.38 -16.67
C ILE A 395 27.45 -37.90 -16.46
N PHE A 396 26.80 -38.72 -17.30
CA PHE A 396 26.95 -40.19 -17.27
C PHE A 396 28.40 -40.62 -17.46
N SER A 397 29.09 -40.04 -18.45
CA SER A 397 30.50 -40.31 -18.72
C SER A 397 31.39 -39.91 -17.54
N PHE A 398 31.11 -38.77 -16.88
CA PHE A 398 31.81 -38.35 -15.67
C PHE A 398 31.63 -39.35 -14.52
N CYS A 399 30.43 -39.91 -14.36
CA CYS A 399 30.14 -40.95 -13.37
C CYS A 399 30.75 -42.32 -13.70
N GLY A 400 31.27 -42.52 -14.93
CA GLY A 400 31.87 -43.78 -15.37
C GLY A 400 30.88 -44.75 -16.05
N TYR A 401 29.70 -44.28 -16.44
CA TYR A 401 28.74 -45.04 -17.23
C TYR A 401 29.02 -44.89 -18.73
N ASP A 402 28.80 -45.98 -19.48
CA ASP A 402 28.84 -45.98 -20.93
C ASP A 402 27.45 -45.66 -21.53
N GLU A 403 27.37 -45.57 -22.86
CA GLU A 403 26.10 -45.25 -23.55
C GLU A 403 25.01 -46.31 -23.31
N ALA A 404 25.40 -47.58 -23.15
CA ALA A 404 24.46 -48.68 -22.93
C ALA A 404 23.85 -48.60 -21.52
N ALA A 405 24.67 -48.34 -20.50
CA ALA A 405 24.22 -48.15 -19.13
C ALA A 405 23.39 -46.86 -18.97
N GLN A 406 23.71 -45.80 -19.73
CA GLN A 406 22.85 -44.61 -19.81
C GLN A 406 21.45 -44.97 -20.35
N ALA A 407 21.37 -45.67 -21.48
CA ALA A 407 20.09 -46.04 -22.08
C ALA A 407 19.25 -46.94 -21.15
N GLU A 408 19.89 -47.89 -20.44
CA GLU A 408 19.21 -48.74 -19.48
C GLU A 408 18.68 -47.94 -18.28
N TRP A 409 19.47 -47.00 -17.76
CA TRP A 409 19.05 -46.13 -16.65
C TRP A 409 17.89 -45.22 -17.06
N GLU A 410 17.96 -44.61 -18.24
CA GLU A 410 16.89 -43.76 -18.78
C GLU A 410 15.60 -44.57 -18.98
N ALA A 411 15.69 -45.81 -19.52
CA ALA A 411 14.55 -46.69 -19.67
C ALA A 411 13.91 -47.08 -18.32
N LYS A 412 14.71 -47.35 -17.28
CA LYS A 412 14.21 -47.62 -15.93
C LYS A 412 13.50 -46.40 -15.33
N GLN A 413 14.03 -45.20 -15.53
CA GLN A 413 13.41 -43.96 -15.04
C GLN A 413 12.13 -43.61 -15.80
N ASP A 414 12.09 -43.80 -17.11
CA ASP A 414 10.90 -43.58 -17.92
C ASP A 414 9.80 -44.59 -17.55
N ALA A 415 10.15 -45.86 -17.32
CA ALA A 415 9.23 -46.86 -16.80
C ALA A 415 8.69 -46.48 -15.42
N ALA A 416 9.55 -46.05 -14.48
CA ALA A 416 9.15 -45.60 -13.16
C ALA A 416 8.29 -44.32 -13.21
N ARG A 417 8.57 -43.40 -14.13
CA ARG A 417 7.78 -42.18 -14.36
C ARG A 417 6.41 -42.53 -14.95
N ALA A 418 6.36 -43.40 -15.95
CA ALA A 418 5.12 -43.90 -16.53
C ALA A 418 4.27 -44.61 -15.47
N GLN A 419 4.88 -45.43 -14.60
CA GLN A 419 4.19 -46.09 -13.49
C GLN A 419 3.65 -45.08 -12.47
N ARG A 420 4.42 -44.05 -12.10
CA ARG A 420 3.95 -42.97 -11.21
C ARG A 420 2.79 -42.17 -11.82
N LEU A 421 2.87 -41.85 -13.10
CA LEU A 421 1.80 -41.14 -13.83
C LEU A 421 0.54 -42.00 -13.94
N ALA A 422 0.68 -43.29 -14.24
CA ALA A 422 -0.41 -44.25 -14.26
C ALA A 422 -1.07 -44.39 -12.87
N GLY A 423 -0.26 -44.44 -11.80
CA GLY A 423 -0.75 -44.46 -10.42
C GLY A 423 -1.53 -43.20 -10.03
N LYS A 424 -1.03 -42.01 -10.40
CA LYS A 424 -1.75 -40.73 -10.20
C LYS A 424 -3.06 -40.70 -10.98
N ALA A 425 -3.03 -41.06 -12.27
CA ALA A 425 -4.23 -41.11 -13.10
C ALA A 425 -5.28 -42.10 -12.55
N ALA A 426 -4.85 -43.26 -12.02
CA ALA A 426 -5.75 -44.21 -11.38
C ALA A 426 -6.38 -43.66 -10.08
N ASN A 427 -5.63 -42.92 -9.28
CA ASN A 427 -6.15 -42.25 -8.08
C ASN A 427 -7.14 -41.13 -8.44
N ASP A 428 -6.82 -40.30 -9.43
CA ASP A 428 -7.70 -39.24 -9.91
C ASP A 428 -9.00 -39.81 -10.49
N ALA A 429 -8.91 -40.90 -11.26
CA ALA A 429 -10.06 -41.62 -11.80
C ALA A 429 -10.95 -42.21 -10.69
N LYS A 430 -10.34 -42.78 -9.64
CA LYS A 430 -11.06 -43.28 -8.45
C LYS A 430 -11.79 -42.15 -7.72
N GLU A 431 -11.15 -41.00 -7.56
CA GLU A 431 -11.77 -39.84 -6.89
C GLU A 431 -12.96 -39.30 -7.71
N GLN A 432 -12.79 -39.14 -9.03
CA GLN A 432 -13.87 -38.71 -9.92
C GLN A 432 -15.05 -39.70 -9.91
N ALA A 433 -14.77 -41.01 -9.98
CA ALA A 433 -15.79 -42.05 -9.87
C ALA A 433 -16.49 -42.03 -8.50
N GLY A 434 -15.78 -41.71 -7.42
CA GLY A 434 -16.36 -41.62 -6.07
C GLY A 434 -17.37 -40.49 -5.89
N ARG A 435 -17.26 -39.44 -6.71
CA ARG A 435 -18.22 -38.31 -6.74
C ARG A 435 -19.46 -38.60 -7.60
N ALA A 436 -19.37 -39.56 -8.53
CA ALA A 436 -20.51 -39.98 -9.31
C ALA A 436 -21.57 -40.67 -8.43
N ARG A 437 -22.85 -40.56 -8.81
CA ARG A 437 -23.99 -41.17 -8.12
C ARG A 437 -24.77 -42.03 -9.10
N TYR A 438 -24.99 -43.28 -8.75
CA TYR A 438 -25.74 -44.27 -9.52
C TYR A 438 -26.89 -44.80 -8.67
N ARG A 439 -28.04 -45.00 -9.28
CA ARG A 439 -29.21 -45.57 -8.62
C ARG A 439 -29.30 -47.05 -8.97
N THR A 440 -29.31 -47.91 -7.95
CA THR A 440 -29.50 -49.36 -8.13
C THR A 440 -30.96 -49.68 -8.42
N HIS A 441 -31.24 -50.94 -8.81
CA HIS A 441 -32.60 -51.42 -9.08
C HIS A 441 -33.52 -51.30 -7.84
N ASP A 442 -32.93 -51.43 -6.64
CA ASP A 442 -33.62 -51.29 -5.34
C ASP A 442 -33.74 -49.82 -4.87
N ASN A 443 -33.57 -48.85 -5.77
CA ASN A 443 -33.61 -47.41 -5.49
C ASN A 443 -32.54 -46.85 -4.52
N VAL A 444 -31.52 -47.64 -4.17
CA VAL A 444 -30.39 -47.16 -3.33
C VAL A 444 -29.40 -46.38 -4.20
N VAL A 445 -28.92 -45.23 -3.71
CA VAL A 445 -27.90 -44.44 -4.39
C VAL A 445 -26.51 -44.90 -3.93
N ILE A 446 -25.70 -45.36 -4.86
CA ILE A 446 -24.31 -45.77 -4.65
C ILE A 446 -23.35 -44.86 -5.40
N THR A 447 -22.08 -44.86 -4.99
CA THR A 447 -21.02 -44.14 -5.68
C THR A 447 -20.64 -44.83 -7.00
N GLY A 448 -20.01 -44.11 -7.92
CA GLY A 448 -19.48 -44.72 -9.15
C GLY A 448 -18.35 -45.73 -8.88
N VAL A 449 -17.60 -45.58 -7.78
CA VAL A 449 -16.61 -46.58 -7.33
C VAL A 449 -17.30 -47.87 -6.92
N GLU A 450 -18.34 -47.79 -6.08
CA GLU A 450 -19.11 -48.96 -5.65
C GLU A 450 -19.83 -49.63 -6.81
N HIS A 451 -20.33 -48.85 -7.77
CA HIS A 451 -20.94 -49.37 -9.00
C HIS A 451 -19.95 -50.22 -9.81
N VAL A 452 -18.72 -49.74 -9.98
CA VAL A 452 -17.66 -50.47 -10.70
C VAL A 452 -17.16 -51.67 -9.90
N ASP A 453 -16.86 -51.49 -8.62
CA ASP A 453 -16.30 -52.55 -7.76
C ASP A 453 -17.29 -53.71 -7.56
N ARG A 454 -18.59 -53.43 -7.39
CA ARG A 454 -19.64 -54.46 -7.33
C ARG A 454 -19.78 -55.19 -8.66
N ALA A 455 -19.78 -54.47 -9.77
CA ALA A 455 -19.86 -55.09 -11.09
C ALA A 455 -18.67 -56.02 -11.36
N ILE A 456 -17.44 -55.62 -10.99
CA ILE A 456 -16.26 -56.50 -11.11
C ILE A 456 -16.41 -57.73 -10.20
N ALA A 457 -16.87 -57.56 -8.95
CA ALA A 457 -17.12 -58.66 -8.02
C ALA A 457 -18.19 -59.65 -8.53
N ASP A 458 -19.21 -59.16 -9.23
CA ASP A 458 -20.28 -59.95 -9.86
C ASP A 458 -19.83 -60.69 -11.15
N GLY A 459 -18.54 -60.56 -11.51
CA GLY A 459 -17.91 -61.27 -12.63
C GLY A 459 -17.89 -60.49 -13.95
N TYR A 460 -18.13 -59.17 -13.94
CA TYR A 460 -18.01 -58.34 -15.14
C TYR A 460 -16.55 -57.91 -15.32
N SER A 461 -15.90 -58.40 -16.38
CA SER A 461 -14.45 -58.28 -16.57
C SER A 461 -14.03 -57.77 -17.96
N GLU A 462 -14.97 -57.53 -18.87
CA GLU A 462 -14.69 -57.01 -20.21
C GLU A 462 -15.26 -55.60 -20.40
N ILE A 463 -14.47 -54.65 -20.92
CA ILE A 463 -15.00 -53.34 -21.30
C ILE A 463 -15.36 -53.38 -22.79
N ARG A 464 -16.66 -53.23 -23.10
CA ARG A 464 -17.15 -53.14 -24.47
C ARG A 464 -17.54 -51.71 -24.80
N SER A 465 -17.23 -51.28 -26.02
CA SER A 465 -17.67 -50.00 -26.58
C SER A 465 -18.67 -50.23 -27.70
N PHE A 466 -19.74 -49.46 -27.74
CA PHE A 466 -20.73 -49.53 -28.80
C PHE A 466 -21.18 -48.13 -29.21
N ARG A 467 -21.58 -47.99 -30.48
CA ARG A 467 -22.10 -46.74 -31.04
C ARG A 467 -23.58 -46.58 -30.64
N HIS A 468 -23.93 -45.40 -30.15
CA HIS A 468 -25.32 -45.01 -29.89
C HIS A 468 -25.54 -43.61 -30.46
N GLY A 469 -26.08 -43.54 -31.68
CA GLY A 469 -26.09 -42.32 -32.48
C GLY A 469 -24.67 -41.83 -32.78
N ALA A 470 -24.43 -40.53 -32.62
CA ALA A 470 -23.10 -39.92 -32.83
C ALA A 470 -22.10 -40.16 -31.67
N ALA A 471 -22.53 -40.76 -30.55
CA ALA A 471 -21.70 -40.95 -29.35
C ALA A 471 -21.27 -42.41 -29.14
N THR A 472 -20.08 -42.61 -28.59
CA THR A 472 -19.59 -43.92 -28.12
C THR A 472 -19.97 -44.10 -26.66
N ARG A 473 -20.68 -45.20 -26.35
CA ARG A 473 -20.97 -45.61 -24.97
C ARG A 473 -20.09 -46.78 -24.59
N TYR A 474 -19.76 -46.87 -23.32
CA TYR A 474 -18.94 -47.93 -22.75
C TYR A 474 -19.75 -48.69 -21.71
N ALA A 475 -19.57 -50.00 -21.64
CA ALA A 475 -20.14 -50.83 -20.60
C ALA A 475 -19.12 -51.86 -20.12
N LEU A 476 -19.14 -52.12 -18.82
CA LEU A 476 -18.49 -53.28 -18.22
C LEU A 476 -19.43 -54.47 -18.43
N ALA A 477 -19.00 -55.47 -19.18
CA ALA A 477 -19.78 -56.63 -19.61
C ALA A 477 -19.27 -57.91 -18.96
N LYS A 478 -20.19 -58.86 -18.78
CA LYS A 478 -19.86 -60.21 -18.30
C LYS A 478 -19.47 -61.09 -19.50
N PRO A 479 -18.34 -61.83 -19.45
CA PRO A 479 -17.93 -62.72 -20.53
C PRO A 479 -19.03 -63.73 -20.86
N GLY A 480 -19.34 -63.91 -22.15
CA GLY A 480 -20.40 -64.83 -22.61
C GLY A 480 -21.85 -64.36 -22.38
N SER A 481 -22.09 -63.18 -21.80
CA SER A 481 -23.42 -62.59 -21.62
C SER A 481 -23.60 -61.30 -22.43
N THR A 482 -24.86 -60.94 -22.68
CA THR A 482 -25.27 -59.64 -23.24
C THR A 482 -25.47 -58.58 -22.15
N GLU A 483 -25.40 -58.96 -20.88
CA GLU A 483 -25.53 -58.05 -19.75
C GLU A 483 -24.31 -57.13 -19.62
N GLY A 484 -24.57 -55.82 -19.43
CA GLY A 484 -23.53 -54.81 -19.26
C GLY A 484 -23.95 -53.68 -18.31
N ARG A 485 -23.00 -53.20 -17.51
CA ARG A 485 -23.13 -52.05 -16.63
C ARG A 485 -22.50 -50.83 -17.29
N THR A 486 -23.29 -49.79 -17.55
CA THR A 486 -22.81 -48.60 -18.24
C THR A 486 -21.69 -47.89 -17.48
N LEU A 487 -20.64 -47.51 -18.21
CA LEU A 487 -19.52 -46.71 -17.76
C LEU A 487 -19.51 -45.38 -18.52
N HIS A 488 -19.10 -44.32 -17.85
CA HIS A 488 -19.00 -42.99 -18.46
C HIS A 488 -17.58 -42.45 -18.38
N VAL A 489 -17.13 -41.86 -19.49
CA VAL A 489 -15.86 -41.14 -19.57
C VAL A 489 -15.88 -39.90 -18.67
N LYS A 490 -16.99 -39.13 -18.71
CA LYS A 490 -17.11 -37.81 -18.06
C LYS A 490 -17.11 -37.85 -16.53
N ASN A 491 -17.43 -38.99 -15.91
CA ASN A 491 -17.51 -39.11 -14.45
C ASN A 491 -16.43 -40.05 -13.87
N GLY A 492 -15.39 -40.37 -14.64
CA GLY A 492 -14.25 -41.17 -14.20
C GLY A 492 -14.50 -42.67 -14.09
N THR A 493 -15.74 -43.17 -14.21
CA THR A 493 -16.05 -44.61 -14.00
C THR A 493 -15.43 -45.53 -15.06
N LEU A 494 -15.30 -45.08 -16.32
CA LEU A 494 -14.61 -45.86 -17.35
C LEU A 494 -13.12 -46.04 -17.04
N GLU A 495 -12.45 -44.94 -16.69
CA GLU A 495 -11.01 -44.94 -16.45
C GLU A 495 -10.67 -45.67 -15.15
N TYR A 496 -11.52 -45.54 -14.13
CA TYR A 496 -11.43 -46.33 -12.91
C TYR A 496 -11.58 -47.83 -13.20
N ALA A 497 -12.59 -48.24 -13.99
CA ALA A 497 -12.77 -49.64 -14.37
C ALA A 497 -11.55 -50.20 -15.15
N ARG A 498 -10.99 -49.44 -16.09
CA ARG A 498 -9.75 -49.81 -16.79
C ARG A 498 -8.58 -50.03 -15.85
N SER A 499 -8.36 -49.10 -14.91
CA SER A 499 -7.28 -49.21 -13.92
C SER A 499 -7.43 -50.44 -13.03
N ARG A 500 -8.66 -50.80 -12.65
CA ARG A 500 -8.96 -51.98 -11.83
C ARG A 500 -8.74 -53.28 -12.57
N LEU A 501 -9.18 -53.38 -13.82
CA LEU A 501 -8.97 -54.57 -14.65
C LEU A 501 -7.49 -54.76 -15.01
N ALA A 502 -6.77 -53.67 -15.32
CA ALA A 502 -5.33 -53.73 -15.56
C ALA A 502 -4.55 -54.25 -14.33
N ARG A 503 -4.98 -53.87 -13.11
CA ARG A 503 -4.40 -54.36 -11.86
C ARG A 503 -4.76 -55.82 -11.53
N LEU A 504 -5.87 -56.34 -12.06
CA LEU A 504 -6.27 -57.73 -11.91
C LEU A 504 -5.63 -58.65 -12.95
N ALA A 505 -5.15 -58.09 -14.07
CA ALA A 505 -4.47 -58.80 -15.15
C ALA A 505 -2.93 -58.77 -15.04
N ALA A 506 -2.39 -57.80 -14.28
CA ALA A 506 -0.99 -57.74 -13.85
C ALA A 506 -0.80 -58.58 -12.58
#